data_AF-R7XYG9-F1
#
_entry.id   AF-R7XYG9-F1
#
_cell.length_a   1.000
_cell.length_b   1.000
_cell.length_c   1.000
_cell.angle_alpha   90.00
_cell.angle_beta   90.00
_cell.angle_gamma   90.00
#
_symmetry.space_group_name_H-M   'P 1'
#
loop_
_entity.id
_entity.type
_entity.pdbx_description
1 polymer ?
#
loop_
_entity_poly.entity_id
_entity_poly.type
_entity_poly.pdbx_seq_one_letter_code
_entity_poly.pdbx_strand_id
1 'polypeptide(L)'
;MAQLRSQVSAFREETAAFREQMERLKTELRPRAERASADRSEAMEELRRDFADKRVPEEDRALIARVLGGETTWHDVLSGIDEHAIAVDYRNRFGAEFSRSVEQLAADDEDLAQALGDAQSDDHDVDPRR
;
A
#
# COMPACT_ATOMS: atom_id res chain seq x y z
N MET A 1 -6.08 -15.78 -48.37
CA MET A 1 -4.69 -15.27 -48.32
C MET A 1 -4.61 -13.77 -47.98
N ALA A 2 -5.33 -12.87 -48.68
CA ALA A 2 -5.28 -11.42 -48.40
C ALA A 2 -5.89 -11.02 -47.02
N GLN A 3 -6.98 -11.67 -46.61
CA GLN A 3 -7.65 -11.43 -45.32
C GLN A 3 -6.81 -11.81 -44.10
N LEU A 4 -6.07 -12.93 -44.19
CA LEU A 4 -5.13 -13.39 -43.15
C LEU A 4 -3.92 -12.47 -43.02
N ARG A 5 -3.40 -11.92 -44.14
CA ARG A 5 -2.33 -10.91 -44.09
C ARG A 5 -2.81 -9.62 -43.42
N SER A 6 -4.02 -9.15 -43.75
CA SER A 6 -4.63 -7.96 -43.14
C SER A 6 -4.81 -8.10 -41.62
N GLN A 7 -5.30 -9.25 -41.14
CA GLN A 7 -5.41 -9.51 -39.70
C GLN A 7 -4.06 -9.57 -38.98
N VAL A 8 -3.04 -10.17 -39.60
CA VAL A 8 -1.68 -10.20 -39.02
C VAL A 8 -1.03 -8.81 -39.01
N SER A 9 -1.32 -7.96 -40.00
CA SER A 9 -0.89 -6.56 -40.02
C SER A 9 -1.54 -5.75 -38.89
N ALA A 10 -2.86 -5.84 -38.75
CA ALA A 10 -3.62 -5.14 -37.72
C ALA A 10 -3.20 -5.57 -36.30
N PHE A 11 -2.98 -6.86 -36.07
CA PHE A 11 -2.50 -7.37 -34.78
C PHE A 11 -1.08 -6.92 -34.45
N ARG A 12 -0.20 -6.77 -35.45
CA ARG A 12 1.16 -6.23 -35.26
C ARG A 12 1.14 -4.74 -34.93
N GLU A 13 0.27 -3.97 -35.57
CA GLU A 13 0.08 -2.54 -35.26
C GLU A 13 -0.51 -2.34 -33.87
N GLU A 14 -1.47 -3.16 -33.47
CA GLU A 14 -2.05 -3.15 -32.12
C GLU A 14 -1.01 -3.53 -31.04
N THR A 15 -0.18 -4.53 -31.31
CA THR A 15 0.92 -4.91 -30.41
C THR A 15 2.00 -3.83 -30.32
N ALA A 16 2.28 -3.11 -31.41
CA ALA A 16 3.21 -1.99 -31.43
C ALA A 16 2.67 -0.81 -30.61
N ALA A 17 1.39 -0.47 -30.80
CA ALA A 17 0.71 0.56 -30.03
C ALA A 17 0.65 0.24 -28.53
N PHE A 18 0.41 -1.03 -28.16
CA PHE A 18 0.42 -1.48 -26.77
C PHE A 18 1.81 -1.38 -26.12
N ARG A 19 2.88 -1.75 -26.83
CA ARG A 19 4.26 -1.55 -26.33
C ARG A 19 4.58 -0.08 -26.13
N GLU A 20 4.15 0.79 -27.05
CA GLU A 20 4.37 2.21 -26.93
C GLU A 20 3.64 2.80 -25.71
N GLN A 21 2.41 2.35 -25.45
CA GLN A 21 1.65 2.71 -24.24
C GLN A 21 2.33 2.18 -22.96
N MET A 22 2.84 0.95 -22.98
CA MET A 22 3.59 0.39 -21.85
C MET A 22 4.90 1.11 -21.57
N GLU A 23 5.63 1.53 -22.60
CA GLU A 23 6.86 2.32 -22.42
C GLU A 23 6.54 3.74 -21.93
N ARG A 24 5.45 4.36 -22.38
CA ARG A 24 4.97 5.64 -21.82
C ARG A 24 4.58 5.49 -20.35
N LEU A 25 3.80 4.47 -20.00
CA LEU A 25 3.43 4.15 -18.62
C LEU A 25 4.66 3.91 -17.74
N LYS A 26 5.64 3.13 -18.21
CA LYS A 26 6.91 2.97 -17.48
C LYS A 26 7.64 4.28 -17.29
N THR A 27 7.68 5.13 -18.32
CA THR A 27 8.35 6.44 -18.26
C THR A 27 7.64 7.38 -17.28
N GLU A 28 6.32 7.30 -17.14
CA GLU A 28 5.55 8.06 -16.16
C GLU A 28 5.63 7.49 -14.73
N LEU A 29 5.70 6.17 -14.59
CA LEU A 29 5.76 5.50 -13.30
C LEU A 29 7.15 5.53 -12.67
N ARG A 30 8.20 5.54 -13.49
CA ARG A 30 9.58 5.60 -13.02
C ARG A 30 9.88 6.79 -12.10
N PRO A 31 9.57 8.05 -12.45
CA PRO A 31 9.82 9.18 -11.54
C PRO A 31 8.96 9.11 -10.28
N ARG A 32 7.76 8.51 -10.33
CA ARG A 32 6.94 8.27 -9.12
C ARG A 32 7.57 7.22 -8.21
N ALA A 33 8.06 6.12 -8.79
CA ALA A 33 8.77 5.07 -8.06
C ALA A 33 10.09 5.59 -7.45
N GLU A 34 10.85 6.40 -8.20
CA GLU A 34 12.08 7.04 -7.71
C GLU A 34 11.80 7.99 -6.53
N ARG A 35 10.73 8.80 -6.60
CA ARG A 35 10.29 9.63 -5.46
C ARG A 35 9.87 8.79 -4.26
N ALA A 36 9.00 7.80 -4.45
CA ALA A 36 8.57 6.92 -3.37
C ALA A 36 9.74 6.17 -2.72
N SER A 37 10.77 5.83 -3.51
CA SER A 37 12.01 5.25 -3.02
C SER A 37 12.83 6.25 -2.18
N ALA A 38 12.92 7.50 -2.62
CA ALA A 38 13.57 8.57 -1.88
C ALA A 38 12.85 8.86 -0.55
N ASP A 39 11.53 9.04 -0.59
CA ASP A 39 10.70 9.30 0.59
C ASP A 39 10.82 8.16 1.60
N ARG A 40 10.78 6.90 1.14
CA ARG A 40 10.99 5.73 2.00
C ARG A 40 12.40 5.73 2.61
N SER A 41 13.41 6.11 1.84
CA SER A 41 14.79 6.16 2.32
C SER A 41 14.96 7.23 3.40
N GLU A 42 14.35 8.40 3.21
CA GLU A 42 14.33 9.49 4.20
C GLU A 42 13.62 9.07 5.48
N ALA A 43 12.41 8.49 5.37
CA ALA A 43 11.66 8.00 6.52
C ALA A 43 12.42 6.92 7.30
N MET A 44 13.13 6.03 6.62
CA MET A 44 13.97 5.01 7.27
C MET A 44 15.18 5.61 7.98
N GLU A 45 15.80 6.66 7.44
CA GLU A 45 16.89 7.38 8.13
C GLU A 45 16.38 8.15 9.34
N GLU A 46 15.20 8.78 9.24
CA GLU A 46 14.55 9.39 10.39
C GLU A 46 14.26 8.36 11.49
N LEU A 47 13.66 7.22 11.13
CA LEU A 47 13.39 6.14 12.08
C LEU A 47 14.68 5.62 12.74
N ARG A 48 15.79 5.50 12.00
CA ARG A 48 17.10 5.12 12.56
C ARG A 48 17.59 6.14 13.58
N ARG A 49 17.48 7.43 13.28
CA ARG A 49 17.85 8.51 14.22
C ARG A 49 16.97 8.46 15.46
N ASP A 50 15.67 8.37 15.28
CA ASP A 50 14.70 8.33 16.39
C ASP A 50 14.90 7.11 17.29
N PHE A 51 15.24 5.97 16.69
CA PHE A 51 15.59 4.75 17.43
C PHE A 51 16.87 4.93 18.23
N ALA A 52 17.93 5.48 17.62
CA ALA A 52 19.21 5.75 18.27
C ALA A 52 19.05 6.77 19.43
N ASP A 53 18.25 7.80 19.21
CA ASP A 53 17.95 8.86 20.18
C ASP A 53 16.91 8.45 21.23
N LYS A 54 16.41 7.20 21.17
CA LYS A 54 15.38 6.70 22.10
C LYS A 54 14.08 7.52 22.08
N ARG A 55 13.79 8.17 20.95
CA ARG A 55 12.57 8.97 20.70
C ARG A 55 11.38 8.11 20.27
N VAL A 56 11.62 6.85 19.93
CA VAL A 56 10.56 5.86 19.67
C VAL A 56 9.95 5.33 20.97
N PRO A 57 8.63 5.02 20.99
CA PRO A 57 7.95 4.40 22.13
C PRO A 57 8.64 3.10 22.55
N GLU A 58 8.75 2.85 23.86
CA GLU A 58 9.49 1.69 24.39
C GLU A 58 8.86 0.37 23.94
N GLU A 59 7.53 0.33 23.93
CA GLU A 59 6.71 -0.78 23.45
C GLU A 59 6.99 -1.17 21.99
N ASP A 60 7.42 -0.23 21.15
CA ASP A 60 7.62 -0.44 19.71
C ASP A 60 9.09 -0.72 19.37
N ARG A 61 10.02 -0.50 20.30
CA ARG A 61 11.47 -0.65 20.05
C ARG A 61 11.84 -2.04 19.59
N ALA A 62 11.24 -3.07 20.17
CA ALA A 62 11.54 -4.43 19.79
C ALA A 62 11.11 -4.71 18.33
N LEU A 63 9.98 -4.15 17.89
CA LEU A 63 9.56 -4.26 16.49
C LEU A 63 10.48 -3.46 15.56
N ILE A 64 10.76 -2.20 15.92
CA ILE A 64 11.59 -1.30 15.11
C ILE A 64 13.00 -1.88 14.96
N ALA A 65 13.56 -2.49 16.01
CA ALA A 65 14.84 -3.18 15.94
C ALA A 65 14.83 -4.31 14.90
N ARG A 66 13.75 -5.11 14.85
CA ARG A 66 13.57 -6.17 13.83
C ARG A 66 13.47 -5.60 12.42
N VAL A 67 12.73 -4.51 12.25
CA VAL A 67 12.60 -3.83 10.93
C VAL A 67 13.94 -3.25 10.49
N LEU A 68 14.65 -2.54 11.36
CA LEU A 68 15.96 -1.95 11.07
C LEU A 68 17.05 -3.02 10.86
N GLY A 69 16.93 -4.16 11.54
CA GLY A 69 17.79 -5.33 11.39
C GLY A 69 17.50 -6.17 10.14
N GLY A 70 16.40 -5.88 9.43
CA GLY A 70 16.00 -6.61 8.22
C GLY A 70 15.39 -7.99 8.49
N GLU A 71 14.98 -8.27 9.72
CA GLU A 71 14.28 -9.52 10.08
C GLU A 71 12.82 -9.53 9.58
N THR A 72 12.24 -8.34 9.41
CA THR A 72 10.89 -8.13 8.91
C THR A 72 10.82 -6.80 8.18
N THR A 73 9.70 -6.53 7.50
CA THR A 73 9.44 -5.24 6.86
C THR A 73 8.12 -4.65 7.36
N TRP A 74 7.97 -3.33 7.27
CA TRP A 74 6.68 -2.68 7.56
C TRP A 74 5.54 -3.25 6.71
N HIS A 75 5.83 -3.65 5.47
CA HIS A 75 4.86 -4.32 4.62
C HIS A 75 4.40 -5.64 5.25
N ASP A 76 5.32 -6.48 5.72
CA ASP A 76 4.99 -7.80 6.26
C ASP A 76 4.24 -7.70 7.59
N VAL A 77 4.61 -6.73 8.44
CA VAL A 77 3.91 -6.42 9.69
C VAL A 77 2.46 -6.01 9.42
N LEU A 78 2.25 -5.03 8.51
CA LEU A 78 0.94 -4.44 8.26
C LEU A 78 0.03 -5.36 7.44
N SER A 79 0.59 -6.15 6.51
CA SER A 79 -0.16 -7.12 5.71
C SER A 79 -0.51 -8.41 6.48
N GLY A 80 0.09 -8.62 7.65
CA GLY A 80 -0.12 -9.81 8.46
C GLY A 80 0.73 -11.01 8.08
N ILE A 81 1.70 -10.84 7.18
CA ILE A 81 2.69 -11.87 6.83
C ILE A 81 3.62 -12.15 8.02
N ASP A 82 4.01 -11.12 8.78
CA ASP A 82 4.76 -11.30 10.02
C ASP A 82 3.81 -11.65 11.18
N GLU A 83 3.73 -12.95 11.49
CA GLU A 83 2.94 -13.50 12.58
C GLU A 83 3.66 -13.49 13.93
N HIS A 84 4.87 -12.90 14.02
CA HIS A 84 5.57 -12.77 15.28
C HIS A 84 4.72 -11.96 16.28
N ALA A 85 4.67 -12.39 17.54
CA ALA A 85 3.78 -11.83 18.55
C ALA A 85 3.83 -10.29 18.65
N ILE A 86 5.05 -9.73 18.57
CA ILE A 86 5.28 -8.27 18.58
C ILE A 86 4.66 -7.57 17.35
N ALA A 87 4.75 -8.17 16.16
CA ALA A 87 4.17 -7.61 14.94
C ALA A 87 2.64 -7.67 14.98
N VAL A 88 2.09 -8.79 15.48
CA VAL A 88 0.65 -8.95 15.71
C VAL A 88 0.12 -7.93 16.72
N ASP A 89 0.80 -7.77 17.85
CA ASP A 89 0.43 -6.81 18.88
C ASP A 89 0.47 -5.36 18.36
N TYR A 90 1.53 -4.98 17.65
CA TYR A 90 1.62 -3.67 16.99
C TYR A 90 0.45 -3.45 16.01
N ARG A 91 0.19 -4.40 15.12
CA ARG A 91 -0.90 -4.28 14.12
C ARG A 91 -2.26 -4.13 14.80
N ASN A 92 -2.52 -4.88 15.88
CA ASN A 92 -3.78 -4.80 16.61
C ASN A 92 -3.95 -3.43 17.29
N ARG A 93 -2.91 -2.91 17.94
CA ARG A 93 -2.93 -1.59 18.57
C ARG A 93 -3.09 -0.49 17.52
N PHE A 94 -2.28 -0.52 16.47
CA PHE A 94 -2.36 0.40 15.34
C PHE A 94 -3.75 0.39 14.71
N GLY A 95 -4.32 -0.80 14.45
CA GLY A 95 -5.66 -0.94 13.89
C GLY A 95 -6.73 -0.30 14.78
N ALA A 96 -6.68 -0.54 16.09
CA ALA A 96 -7.61 0.05 17.04
C ALA A 96 -7.49 1.59 17.11
N GLU A 97 -6.27 2.12 17.08
CA GLU A 97 -6.03 3.57 17.07
C GLU A 97 -6.45 4.22 15.75
N PHE A 98 -6.19 3.54 14.63
CA PHE A 98 -6.62 3.99 13.31
C PHE A 98 -8.13 4.04 13.21
N SER A 99 -8.84 2.97 13.60
CA SER A 99 -10.31 2.93 13.64
C SER A 99 -10.87 4.07 14.48
N ARG A 100 -10.33 4.29 15.69
CA ARG A 100 -10.75 5.41 16.55
C ARG A 100 -10.55 6.77 15.90
N SER A 101 -9.41 6.95 15.21
CA SER A 101 -9.09 8.22 14.53
C SER A 101 -10.03 8.46 13.35
N VAL A 102 -10.35 7.41 12.59
CA VAL A 102 -11.32 7.48 11.48
C VAL A 102 -12.73 7.79 12.00
N GLU A 103 -13.17 7.12 13.07
CA GLU A 103 -14.46 7.39 13.71
C GLU A 103 -14.55 8.83 14.22
N GLN A 104 -13.48 9.35 14.83
CA GLN A 104 -13.43 10.72 15.29
C GLN A 104 -13.51 11.72 14.13
N LEU A 105 -12.76 11.49 13.06
CA LEU A 105 -12.82 12.33 11.86
C LEU A 105 -14.21 12.29 11.21
N ALA A 106 -14.82 11.11 11.12
CA ALA A 106 -16.17 10.96 10.59
C ALA A 106 -17.23 11.65 11.46
N ALA A 107 -17.04 11.72 12.78
CA ALA A 107 -17.94 12.48 13.65
C ALA A 107 -17.89 14.00 13.39
N ASP A 108 -16.73 14.50 12.93
CA ASP A 108 -16.51 15.91 12.63
C ASP A 108 -16.77 16.26 11.15
N ASP A 109 -16.87 15.26 10.26
CA ASP A 109 -17.00 15.39 8.81
C ASP A 109 -18.16 14.51 8.27
N GLU A 110 -19.27 15.16 7.93
CA GLU A 110 -20.50 14.51 7.46
C GLU A 110 -20.33 13.83 6.09
N ASP A 111 -19.48 14.37 5.21
CA ASP A 111 -19.18 13.78 3.91
C ASP A 111 -18.36 12.49 4.07
N LEU A 112 -17.41 12.49 5.01
CA LEU A 112 -16.62 11.31 5.36
C LEU A 112 -17.48 10.23 6.02
N ALA A 113 -18.39 10.62 6.93
CA ALA A 113 -19.32 9.68 7.56
C ALA A 113 -20.21 9.00 6.52
N GLN A 114 -20.71 9.76 5.55
CA GLN A 114 -21.53 9.21 4.47
C GLN A 114 -20.73 8.26 3.57
N ALA A 115 -19.52 8.65 3.16
CA ALA A 115 -18.64 7.80 2.35
C ALA A 115 -18.26 6.48 3.03
N LEU A 116 -18.02 6.50 4.35
CA LEU A 116 -17.73 5.29 5.14
C LEU A 116 -18.96 4.39 5.30
N GLY A 117 -20.15 4.97 5.47
CA GLY A 117 -21.41 4.23 5.53
C GLY A 117 -21.73 3.53 4.20
N ASP A 118 -21.51 4.20 3.07
CA ASP A 118 -21.70 3.62 1.74
C ASP A 118 -20.71 2.47 1.49
N ALA A 119 -19.43 2.64 1.87
CA ALA A 119 -18.40 1.60 1.71
C ALA A 119 -18.65 0.35 2.57
N GLN A 120 -19.22 0.50 3.78
CA GLN A 120 -19.62 -0.64 4.62
C GLN A 120 -20.88 -1.34 4.13
N SER A 121 -21.73 -0.64 3.38
CA SER A 121 -22.97 -1.19 2.82
C SER A 121 -22.70 -2.05 1.59
N ASP A 122 -21.71 -1.68 0.76
CA ASP A 122 -21.31 -2.44 -0.44
C ASP A 122 -20.61 -3.77 -0.13
N ASP A 123 -19.94 -3.91 1.01
CA ASP A 123 -19.28 -5.17 1.42
C ASP A 123 -20.28 -6.24 1.90
N HIS A 124 -21.55 -5.85 2.11
CA HIS A 124 -22.64 -6.76 2.49
C HIS A 124 -23.48 -7.29 1.30
N ASP A 125 -23.21 -6.87 0.07
CA ASP A 125 -23.97 -7.28 -1.13
C ASP A 125 -23.22 -8.27 -2.05
N VAL A 126 -22.16 -8.91 -1.55
CA VAL A 126 -21.54 -10.06 -2.22
C VAL A 126 -22.32 -11.33 -1.86
N ASP A 127 -23.38 -11.61 -2.63
CA ASP A 127 -24.04 -12.92 -2.65
C ASP A 127 -23.00 -14.01 -2.96
N PRO A 128 -22.70 -14.95 -2.05
CA PRO A 128 -21.72 -16.01 -2.26
C PRO A 128 -22.20 -17.10 -3.24
N ARG A 129 -23.23 -16.85 -4.06
CA ARG A 129 -23.83 -17.84 -4.99
C ARG A 129 -23.88 -17.42 -6.46
N ARG A 130 -22.98 -16.56 -6.94
CA ARG A 130 -22.76 -16.38 -8.39
C ARG A 130 -21.44 -16.92 -8.88
#